data_AF-A0A7K0A8P6-F1
#
_entry.id   AF-A0A7K0A8P6-F1
#
_cell.length_a   1.000
_cell.length_b   1.000
_cell.length_c   1.000
_cell.angle_alpha   90.00
_cell.angle_beta   90.00
_cell.angle_gamma   90.00
#
_symmetry.space_group_name_H-M   'P 1'
#
loop_
_entity.id
_entity.type
_entity.pdbx_description
1 polymer ?
#
loop_
_entity_poly.entity_id
_entity_poly.type
_entity_poly.pdbx_seq_one_letter_code
_entity_poly.pdbx_strand_id
1 'polypeptide(L)'
;MNSPTIEATSWGSVRTSIGTFRDVKLWPGGGRGWDWTESGTHHSPGVQPADVGELFDHGAEVVVIGRGRDVRLGVTEEARLAAEEAGVRIEAFETTAAVTRYNELASGTVAVGALIHSTC
;
A
#
# COMPACT_ATOMS: atom_id res chain seq x y z
N MET A 1 -0.25 -14.41 10.51
CA MET A 1 -0.67 -13.21 11.27
C MET A 1 -1.58 -12.41 10.36
N ASN A 2 -2.60 -11.72 10.90
CA ASN A 2 -3.56 -10.99 10.07
C ASN A 2 -3.02 -9.60 9.69
N SER A 3 -3.43 -9.08 8.54
CA SER A 3 -3.10 -7.72 8.12
C SER A 3 -3.88 -6.69 8.96
N PRO A 4 -3.25 -5.58 9.39
CA PRO A 4 -3.94 -4.51 10.14
C PRO A 4 -5.12 -3.93 9.38
N THR A 5 -6.18 -3.51 10.07
CA THR A 5 -7.34 -2.86 9.42
C THR A 5 -7.09 -1.37 9.26
N ILE A 6 -7.58 -0.78 8.16
CA ILE A 6 -7.68 0.69 8.02
C ILE A 6 -9.05 1.13 8.53
N GLU A 7 -9.06 1.92 9.59
CA GLU A 7 -10.30 2.34 10.28
C GLU A 7 -10.91 3.61 9.68
N ALA A 8 -10.07 4.53 9.17
CA ALA A 8 -10.52 5.76 8.52
C ALA A 8 -9.39 6.39 7.70
N THR A 9 -9.76 7.16 6.67
CA THR A 9 -8.81 8.01 5.92
C THR A 9 -9.36 9.43 5.76
N SER A 10 -8.47 10.41 5.87
CA SER A 10 -8.72 11.82 5.58
C SER A 10 -7.49 12.41 4.86
N TRP A 11 -7.56 13.68 4.48
CA TRP A 11 -6.42 14.32 3.81
C TRP A 11 -5.20 14.37 4.72
N GLY A 12 -4.12 13.71 4.33
CA GLY A 12 -2.88 13.67 5.12
C GLY A 12 -2.94 12.78 6.36
N SER A 13 -3.95 11.90 6.48
CA SER A 13 -4.09 10.99 7.63
C SER A 13 -4.75 9.68 7.27
N VAL A 14 -4.13 8.58 7.69
CA VAL A 14 -4.62 7.20 7.61
C VAL A 14 -4.59 6.63 9.01
N ARG A 15 -5.77 6.34 9.57
CA ARG A 15 -5.90 5.70 10.87
C ARG A 15 -6.08 4.19 10.69
N THR A 16 -5.27 3.42 11.37
CA THR A 16 -5.20 1.96 11.30
C THR A 16 -5.25 1.36 12.70
N SER A 17 -5.47 0.06 12.79
CA SER A 17 -5.45 -0.66 14.07
C SER A 17 -4.09 -0.67 14.77
N ILE A 18 -3.02 -0.22 14.11
CA ILE A 18 -1.65 -0.16 14.67
C ILE A 18 -1.14 1.28 14.84
N GLY A 19 -1.95 2.28 14.55
CA GLY A 19 -1.58 3.69 14.68
C GLY A 19 -2.10 4.57 13.55
N THR A 20 -1.76 5.86 13.65
CA THR A 20 -2.14 6.88 12.66
C THR A 20 -0.89 7.38 11.94
N PHE A 21 -0.97 7.44 10.61
CA PHE A 21 0.15 7.83 9.75
C PHE A 21 -0.30 8.85 8.72
N ARG A 22 0.64 9.59 8.13
CA ARG A 22 0.35 10.42 6.95
C ARG A 22 0.11 9.53 5.73
N ASP A 23 1.14 8.81 5.33
CA ASP A 23 1.10 7.74 4.34
C ASP A 23 1.60 6.47 5.03
N VAL A 24 1.11 5.29 4.64
CA VAL A 24 1.37 4.04 5.39
C VAL A 24 1.67 2.86 4.47
N LYS A 25 2.60 2.01 4.94
CA LYS A 25 2.82 0.65 4.47
C LYS A 25 2.19 -0.32 5.47
N LEU A 26 1.38 -1.26 5.00
CA LEU A 26 0.80 -2.33 5.82
C LEU A 26 1.14 -3.69 5.23
N TRP A 27 1.24 -4.70 6.08
CA TRP A 27 1.50 -6.10 5.71
C TRP A 27 0.97 -7.05 6.78
N PRO A 28 0.91 -8.37 6.51
CA PRO A 28 0.50 -9.34 7.52
C PRO A 28 1.30 -9.21 8.82
N GLY A 29 0.61 -8.89 9.92
CA GLY A 29 1.22 -8.74 11.24
C GLY A 29 1.81 -7.36 11.56
N GLY A 30 1.76 -6.37 10.67
CA GLY A 30 2.31 -5.04 10.99
C GLY A 30 2.23 -3.99 9.89
N GLY A 31 3.00 -2.93 10.09
CA GLY A 31 3.08 -1.81 9.16
C GLY A 31 3.83 -0.63 9.77
N ARG A 32 4.14 0.36 8.93
CA ARG A 32 4.86 1.57 9.33
C ARG A 32 4.50 2.75 8.42
N GLY A 33 4.90 3.96 8.84
CA GLY A 33 4.81 5.13 7.99
C GLY A 33 5.59 4.94 6.68
N TRP A 34 5.01 5.42 5.57
CA TRP A 34 5.66 5.37 4.27
C TRP A 34 6.38 6.68 3.99
N ASP A 35 7.71 6.65 4.10
CA ASP A 35 8.58 7.75 3.69
C ASP A 35 9.07 7.50 2.27
N TRP A 36 8.67 8.37 1.34
CA TRP A 36 9.02 8.26 -0.07
C TRP A 36 10.51 8.49 -0.35
N THR A 37 11.23 9.15 0.55
CA THR A 37 12.66 9.43 0.38
C THR A 37 13.53 8.18 0.49
N GLU A 38 13.03 7.11 1.12
CA GLU A 38 13.73 5.84 1.26
C GLU A 38 13.91 5.12 -0.09
N SER A 39 12.96 5.30 -1.00
CA SER A 39 12.92 4.64 -2.31
C SER A 39 13.08 5.60 -3.48
N GLY A 40 13.00 6.91 -3.24
CA GLY A 40 12.97 7.94 -4.30
C GLY A 40 11.61 8.04 -4.98
N THR A 41 10.53 7.60 -4.32
CA THR A 41 9.17 7.71 -4.85
C THR A 41 8.75 9.17 -4.99
N HIS A 42 8.12 9.46 -6.13
CA HIS A 42 7.46 10.71 -6.44
C HIS A 42 6.16 10.41 -7.18
N HIS A 43 5.33 11.42 -7.43
CA HIS A 43 4.13 11.24 -8.27
C HIS A 43 4.44 10.63 -9.63
N SER A 44 5.57 11.04 -10.23
CA SER A 44 6.13 10.47 -11.45
C SER A 44 7.63 10.22 -11.25
N PRO A 45 8.16 9.02 -11.55
CA PRO A 45 7.48 7.94 -12.27
C PRO A 45 6.48 7.12 -11.43
N GLY A 46 6.54 7.22 -10.09
CA GLY A 46 5.59 6.58 -9.18
C GLY A 46 6.24 5.73 -8.10
N VAL A 47 5.45 4.80 -7.56
CA VAL A 47 5.88 3.76 -6.61
C VAL A 47 7.02 2.93 -7.18
N GLN A 48 8.06 2.70 -6.38
CA GLN A 48 9.27 1.98 -6.76
C GLN A 48 9.24 0.51 -6.28
N PRO A 49 10.08 -0.38 -6.86
CA PRO A 49 10.22 -1.76 -6.40
C PRO A 49 10.49 -1.89 -4.89
N ALA A 50 11.34 -1.00 -4.34
CA ALA A 50 11.67 -1.01 -2.91
C ALA A 50 10.47 -0.68 -2.00
N ASP A 51 9.45 0.03 -2.49
CA ASP A 51 8.26 0.31 -1.69
C ASP A 51 7.41 -0.94 -1.48
N VAL A 52 7.26 -1.76 -2.52
CA VAL A 52 6.43 -2.97 -2.52
C VAL A 52 7.21 -4.21 -2.06
N GLY A 53 8.52 -4.26 -2.28
CA GLY A 53 9.39 -5.37 -1.88
C GLY A 53 9.31 -5.70 -0.40
N GLU A 54 9.31 -4.68 0.46
CA GLU A 54 9.16 -4.84 1.91
C GLU A 54 7.84 -5.56 2.28
N LEU A 55 6.76 -5.33 1.53
CA LEU A 55 5.48 -6.00 1.79
C LEU A 55 5.54 -7.48 1.40
N PHE A 56 6.27 -7.81 0.33
CA PHE A 56 6.47 -9.20 -0.11
C PHE A 56 7.32 -9.97 0.89
N ASP A 57 8.39 -9.35 1.40
CA ASP A 57 9.28 -9.92 2.41
C ASP A 57 8.53 -10.21 3.73
N HIS A 58 7.46 -9.46 4.00
CA HIS A 58 6.54 -9.68 5.10
C HIS A 58 5.35 -10.61 4.77
N GLY A 59 5.38 -11.27 3.61
CA GLY A 59 4.46 -12.35 3.23
C GLY A 59 3.15 -11.88 2.60
N ALA A 60 3.09 -10.68 2.02
CA ALA A 60 1.92 -10.25 1.24
C ALA A 60 1.82 -11.03 -0.08
N GLU A 61 0.64 -11.61 -0.35
CA GLU A 61 0.25 -12.27 -1.60
C GLU A 61 -0.43 -11.28 -2.58
N VAL A 62 -1.02 -10.21 -2.04
CA VAL A 62 -1.64 -9.13 -2.80
C VAL A 62 -1.22 -7.80 -2.16
N VAL A 63 -0.82 -6.83 -2.97
CA VAL A 63 -0.55 -5.46 -2.54
C VAL A 63 -1.57 -4.50 -3.15
N VAL A 64 -2.30 -3.81 -2.28
CA VAL A 64 -3.26 -2.77 -2.67
C VAL A 64 -2.59 -1.39 -2.59
N ILE A 65 -2.58 -0.64 -3.69
CA ILE A 65 -1.95 0.69 -3.76
C ILE A 65 -3.03 1.77 -3.87
N GLY A 66 -3.11 2.63 -2.87
CA GLY A 66 -3.88 3.88 -2.88
C GLY A 66 -3.05 5.02 -3.46
N ARG A 67 -3.44 5.49 -4.65
CA ARG A 67 -2.66 6.42 -5.49
C ARG A 67 -2.90 7.91 -5.20
N GLY A 68 -3.46 8.21 -4.04
CA GLY A 68 -4.01 9.53 -3.73
C GLY A 68 -5.44 9.69 -4.23
N ARG A 69 -6.10 10.75 -3.74
CA ARG A 69 -7.48 11.13 -4.07
C ARG A 69 -7.62 11.61 -5.52
N ASP A 70 -6.54 12.17 -6.06
CA ASP A 70 -6.46 12.66 -7.44
C ASP A 70 -5.77 11.67 -8.38
N VAL A 71 -5.39 10.48 -7.87
CA VAL A 71 -4.76 9.39 -8.63
C VAL A 71 -3.46 9.84 -9.32
N ARG A 72 -2.74 10.80 -8.71
CA ARG A 72 -1.55 11.42 -9.30
C ARG A 72 -0.32 10.56 -9.14
N LEU A 73 -0.28 9.71 -8.12
CA LEU A 73 0.82 8.79 -7.88
C LEU A 73 0.79 7.67 -8.93
N GLY A 74 1.85 7.56 -9.74
CA GLY A 74 2.06 6.44 -10.64
C GLY A 74 2.44 5.15 -9.91
N VAL A 75 2.44 4.03 -10.64
CA VAL A 75 3.08 2.78 -10.21
C VAL A 75 4.03 2.42 -11.35
N THR A 76 5.31 2.30 -11.05
CA THR A 76 6.31 2.00 -12.09
C THR A 76 6.13 0.60 -12.65
N GLU A 77 6.61 0.38 -13.87
CA GLU A 77 6.60 -0.95 -14.46
C GLU A 77 7.56 -1.87 -13.71
N GLU A 78 8.68 -1.33 -13.24
CA GLU A 78 9.65 -2.04 -12.43
C GLU A 78 9.02 -2.57 -11.14
N ALA A 79 8.17 -1.79 -10.47
CA ALA A 79 7.44 -2.26 -9.28
C ALA A 79 6.44 -3.37 -9.60
N ARG A 80 5.82 -3.34 -10.78
CA ARG A 80 4.90 -4.40 -11.25
C ARG A 80 5.64 -5.68 -11.59
N LEU A 81 6.77 -5.57 -12.30
CA LEU A 81 7.63 -6.70 -12.63
C LEU A 81 8.18 -7.37 -11.36
N ALA A 82 8.66 -6.57 -10.39
CA ALA A 82 9.12 -7.11 -9.12
C ALA A 82 8.01 -7.88 -8.37
N ALA A 83 6.76 -7.40 -8.43
CA ALA A 83 5.63 -8.11 -7.86
C ALA A 83 5.32 -9.42 -8.61
N GLU A 84 5.32 -9.38 -9.95
CA GLU A 84 5.10 -10.55 -10.79
C GLU A 84 6.16 -11.64 -10.54
N GLU A 85 7.44 -11.25 -10.48
CA GLU A 85 8.55 -12.15 -10.15
C GLU A 85 8.42 -12.76 -8.75
N ALA A 86 7.90 -12.00 -7.79
CA ALA A 86 7.61 -12.47 -6.44
C ALA A 86 6.33 -13.31 -6.34
N GLY A 87 5.55 -13.45 -7.41
CA GLY A 87 4.25 -14.11 -7.40
C GLY A 87 3.15 -13.33 -6.67
N VAL A 88 3.33 -12.02 -6.52
CA VAL A 88 2.44 -11.11 -5.79
C VAL A 88 1.62 -10.28 -6.77
N ARG A 89 0.32 -10.13 -6.50
CA ARG A 89 -0.56 -9.30 -7.34
C ARG A 89 -0.56 -7.85 -6.83
N ILE A 90 -0.38 -6.88 -7.73
CA ILE A 90 -0.65 -5.47 -7.45
C ILE A 90 -2.06 -5.08 -7.93
N GLU A 91 -2.83 -4.44 -7.05
CA GLU A 91 -4.10 -3.79 -7.39
C GLU A 91 -4.02 -2.30 -7.00
N ALA A 92 -4.16 -1.39 -7.97
CA ALA A 92 -3.95 0.04 -7.74
C ALA A 92 -5.21 0.87 -8.03
N PHE A 93 -5.60 1.72 -7.08
CA PHE A 93 -6.86 2.47 -7.12
C PHE A 93 -6.69 3.91 -6.62
N GLU A 94 -7.74 4.72 -6.72
CA GLU A 94 -7.92 5.90 -5.87
C GLU A 94 -7.93 5.46 -4.40
N THR A 95 -7.41 6.30 -3.50
CA THR A 95 -7.15 5.92 -2.09
C THR A 95 -8.38 5.44 -1.32
N THR A 96 -9.55 6.05 -1.49
CA THR A 96 -10.79 5.62 -0.81
C THR A 96 -11.22 4.23 -1.31
N ALA A 97 -11.18 4.01 -2.63
CA ALA A 97 -11.45 2.69 -3.21
C ALA A 97 -10.41 1.64 -2.78
N ALA A 98 -9.13 2.03 -2.71
CA ALA A 98 -8.04 1.17 -2.23
C ALA A 98 -8.26 0.72 -0.78
N VAL A 99 -8.71 1.63 0.10
CA VAL A 99 -9.00 1.31 1.51
C VAL A 99 -10.14 0.30 1.63
N THR A 100 -11.22 0.50 0.89
CA THR A 100 -12.34 -0.46 0.84
C THR A 100 -11.85 -1.83 0.39
N ARG A 101 -11.13 -1.87 -0.75
CA ARG A 101 -10.61 -3.11 -1.32
C ARG A 101 -9.63 -3.83 -0.39
N TYR A 102 -8.73 -3.08 0.23
CA TYR A 102 -7.78 -3.60 1.21
C TYR A 102 -8.48 -4.24 2.40
N ASN A 103 -9.47 -3.55 3.00
CA ASN A 103 -10.19 -4.07 4.16
C ASN A 103 -11.04 -5.31 3.82
N GLU A 104 -11.63 -5.37 2.62
CA GLU A 104 -12.30 -6.59 2.13
C GLU A 104 -11.33 -7.78 2.13
N LEU A 105 -10.13 -7.60 1.57
CA LEU A 105 -9.09 -8.64 1.51
C LEU A 105 -8.56 -9.00 2.91
N ALA A 106 -8.30 -8.00 3.75
CA ALA A 106 -7.77 -8.17 5.11
C ALA A 106 -8.76 -8.89 6.05
N SER A 107 -10.07 -8.79 5.78
CA SER A 107 -11.10 -9.55 6.49
C SER A 107 -11.19 -11.02 6.09
N GLY A 108 -10.60 -11.38 4.95
CA GLY A 108 -10.57 -12.74 4.42
C GLY A 108 -9.35 -13.54 4.87
N THR A 109 -8.99 -14.54 4.07
CA THR A 109 -7.80 -15.39 4.28
C THR A 109 -6.58 -14.94 3.49
N VAL A 110 -6.69 -13.86 2.71
CA VAL A 110 -5.61 -13.39 1.84
C VAL A 110 -4.61 -12.58 2.67
N ALA A 111 -3.33 -12.93 2.54
CA ALA A 111 -2.26 -12.16 3.15
C ALA A 111 -2.07 -10.86 2.34
N VAL A 112 -2.71 -9.78 2.77
CA VAL A 112 -2.72 -8.51 2.01
C VAL A 112 -1.74 -7.49 2.59
N GLY A 113 -1.01 -6.81 1.72
CA GLY A 113 -0.24 -5.61 2.04
C GLY A 113 -0.88 -4.37 1.41
N ALA A 114 -0.50 -3.18 1.89
CA ALA A 114 -0.95 -1.92 1.30
C ALA A 114 0.11 -0.84 1.30
N LEU A 115 0.08 0.00 0.26
CA LEU A 115 0.70 1.31 0.22
C LEU A 115 -0.41 2.35 0.08
N ILE A 116 -0.58 3.22 1.07
CA ILE A 116 -1.69 4.19 1.08
C ILE A 116 -1.12 5.60 1.09
N HIS A 117 -1.26 6.30 -0.04
CA HIS A 117 -1.03 7.74 -0.13
C HIS A 117 -2.32 8.49 0.21
N SER A 118 -2.31 9.36 1.21
CA SER A 118 -3.53 10.01 1.73
C SER A 118 -3.84 11.38 1.12
N THR A 119 -2.97 11.89 0.25
CA THR A 119 -3.14 13.19 -0.42
C THR A 119 -3.42 13.05 -1.92
N CYS A 120 -2.69 13.74 -2.80
CA CYS A 120 -2.95 13.80 -4.25
C CYS A 120 -2.28 12.69 -5.05
#